data_AF-A0AAW0IQ45-F1
#
_entry.id   AF-A0AAW0IQ45-F1
#
_cell.length_a   1.000
_cell.length_b   1.000
_cell.length_c   1.000
_cell.angle_alpha   90.00
_cell.angle_beta   90.00
_cell.angle_gamma   90.00
#
_symmetry.space_group_name_H-M   'P 1'
#
loop_
_entity.id
_entity.type
_entity.pdbx_description
1 polymer ?
#
loop_
_entity_poly.entity_id
_entity_poly.type
_entity_poly.pdbx_seq_one_letter_code
_entity_poly.pdbx_strand_id
1 'polypeptide(L)'
;MMQRFKAALLQRRNDLHIRSLRFLNQYHTRNLCSLPDTAITDELDNQGARLQKLYTSWENNPDIGFVAMKGSGRAFCAGGDIVFATPETLIGFHPDAGASFFLSHLPGHLGEYLGLTGQKLNGAEMISCGLATHFAHSSKLALIEEQLGKLDTDDPSVIETSLEKYSDLVHLDNISVLHRIEILDKCFSHDTVEEIIDALESEASKTNDAWCISTLRRLKEASPLGLKIREGRFQSLDQCLIREYRMSLQGISNQISRDFCEGVRARMVDKDLAPKWNPLSLEQVSKDMVEHYFSPLSKSEPDLELPTELREAFT
;
A
#
# COMPACT_ATOMS: atom_id res chain seq x y z
N MET A 1 3.71 9.01 18.29
CA MET A 1 3.83 7.60 18.74
C MET A 1 3.79 6.73 17.48
N MET A 2 4.98 6.43 16.94
CA MET A 2 5.15 5.96 15.56
C MET A 2 5.16 4.45 15.47
N GLN A 3 4.42 4.00 14.47
CA GLN A 3 4.34 2.63 14.03
C GLN A 3 5.73 2.01 13.82
N ARG A 4 6.07 1.06 14.70
CA ARG A 4 7.06 0.02 14.43
C ARG A 4 6.37 -1.05 13.59
N PHE A 5 6.52 -1.00 12.26
CA PHE A 5 6.13 -2.11 11.41
C PHE A 5 7.37 -2.89 10.99
N LYS A 6 7.61 -4.02 11.67
CA LYS A 6 8.38 -5.14 11.15
C LYS A 6 7.41 -6.30 10.96
N ALA A 7 7.28 -6.72 9.70
CA ALA A 7 6.62 -7.92 9.15
C ALA A 7 5.22 -8.31 9.69
N ALA A 8 4.23 -8.34 8.79
CA ALA A 8 2.89 -8.85 9.05
C ALA A 8 2.61 -10.08 8.19
N LEU A 9 2.16 -11.19 8.77
CA LEU A 9 1.76 -12.43 8.06
C LEU A 9 0.37 -12.88 8.53
N LEU A 10 -0.41 -13.49 7.64
CA LEU A 10 -1.84 -13.22 7.60
C LEU A 10 -2.71 -14.41 7.10
N GLN A 11 -3.58 -14.97 7.95
CA GLN A 11 -4.51 -16.09 7.61
C GLN A 11 -5.95 -15.97 8.21
N ARG A 12 -6.90 -16.84 7.88
CA ARG A 12 -8.22 -16.91 8.56
C ARG A 12 -8.49 -18.34 9.07
N ARG A 13 -9.30 -18.40 10.12
CA ARG A 13 -9.69 -19.56 10.95
C ARG A 13 -10.69 -20.46 10.20
N ASN A 14 -10.52 -21.78 10.31
CA ASN A 14 -11.61 -22.75 10.43
C ASN A 14 -11.20 -23.76 11.52
N ASP A 15 -12.10 -23.92 12.50
CA ASP A 15 -12.10 -24.76 13.69
C ASP A 15 -11.13 -25.96 13.79
N LEU A 16 -10.25 -25.97 14.80
CA LEU A 16 -10.39 -26.67 16.10
C LEU A 16 -9.00 -26.87 16.71
N HIS A 17 -8.83 -26.43 17.96
CA HIS A 17 -7.73 -26.70 18.89
C HIS A 17 -6.29 -26.56 18.37
N ILE A 18 -5.58 -25.49 18.77
CA ILE A 18 -4.19 -25.53 19.27
C ILE A 18 -3.90 -24.18 19.94
N ARG A 19 -3.39 -24.19 21.18
CA ARG A 19 -3.03 -23.01 21.98
C ARG A 19 -1.56 -23.11 22.39
N SER A 20 -0.73 -22.21 21.83
CA SER A 20 0.38 -21.47 22.46
C SER A 20 1.53 -21.28 21.48
N LEU A 21 1.98 -20.04 21.27
CA LEU A 21 3.30 -19.74 20.71
C LEU A 21 3.94 -18.63 21.55
N ARG A 22 5.21 -18.83 21.89
CA ARG A 22 6.03 -18.02 22.81
C ARG A 22 6.94 -17.11 21.98
N PHE A 23 7.15 -15.87 22.40
CA PHE A 23 8.20 -15.00 21.88
C PHE A 23 8.77 -14.08 22.97
N LEU A 24 10.02 -13.67 22.77
CA LEU A 24 10.95 -13.04 23.71
C LEU A 24 11.18 -11.55 23.43
N ASN A 25 11.42 -10.78 24.49
CA ASN A 25 12.18 -9.52 24.51
C ASN A 25 13.28 -9.64 25.60
N GLN A 26 14.31 -8.80 25.53
CA GLN A 26 15.62 -8.82 26.21
C GLN A 26 15.64 -8.83 27.77
N TYR A 27 14.52 -9.01 28.48
CA TYR A 27 14.54 -9.20 29.93
C TYR A 27 13.55 -10.29 30.35
N HIS A 28 14.05 -11.52 30.47
CA HIS A 28 13.35 -12.72 30.94
C HIS A 28 12.10 -13.15 30.15
N THR A 29 12.06 -14.45 29.84
CA THR A 29 10.93 -15.17 29.22
C THR A 29 9.60 -14.87 29.93
N ARG A 30 8.62 -14.29 29.22
CA ARG A 30 7.21 -14.21 29.67
C ARG A 30 6.23 -14.41 28.51
N ASN A 31 5.10 -15.03 28.80
CA ASN A 31 4.15 -15.59 27.82
C ASN A 31 3.26 -14.54 27.14
N LEU A 32 2.77 -14.87 25.94
CA LEU A 32 1.69 -14.18 25.23
C LEU A 32 0.40 -14.17 26.09
N CYS A 33 -0.13 -13.00 26.43
CA CYS A 33 -1.47 -12.92 27.02
C CYS A 33 -2.53 -13.03 25.91
N SER A 34 -3.34 -14.08 25.94
CA SER A 34 -4.59 -14.11 25.18
C SER A 34 -5.57 -13.12 25.81
N LEU A 35 -6.01 -12.10 25.07
CA LEU A 35 -7.12 -11.29 25.54
C LEU A 35 -8.43 -12.10 25.39
N PRO A 36 -9.30 -12.10 26.42
CA PRO A 36 -10.61 -12.73 26.32
C PRO A 36 -11.49 -12.04 25.28
N ASP A 37 -12.32 -12.82 24.58
CA ASP A 37 -13.30 -12.36 23.58
C ASP A 37 -14.26 -11.26 24.11
N THR A 38 -14.27 -11.03 25.42
CA THR A 38 -15.07 -9.99 26.09
C THR A 38 -14.59 -8.57 25.84
N ALA A 39 -13.42 -8.36 25.22
CA ALA A 39 -13.01 -7.02 24.75
C ALA A 39 -13.73 -6.57 23.46
N ILE A 40 -14.60 -7.41 22.91
CA ILE A 40 -15.24 -7.26 21.58
C ILE A 40 -16.67 -6.70 21.68
N THR A 41 -17.23 -6.55 22.87
CA THR A 41 -18.59 -6.00 23.03
C THR A 41 -18.52 -4.54 23.45
N ASP A 42 -18.66 -3.64 22.47
CA ASP A 42 -19.65 -2.56 22.54
C ASP A 42 -19.77 -1.84 21.18
N GLU A 43 -21.00 -1.50 20.85
CA GLU A 43 -21.46 -0.95 19.58
C GLU A 43 -21.01 0.50 19.35
N LEU A 44 -20.72 0.79 18.08
CA LEU A 44 -20.58 2.08 17.41
C LEU A 44 -19.26 2.90 17.55
N ASP A 45 -18.73 3.15 16.33
CA ASP A 45 -18.00 4.33 15.85
C ASP A 45 -16.46 4.41 15.83
N ASN A 46 -15.99 4.54 14.58
CA ASN A 46 -14.67 4.80 14.03
C ASN A 46 -13.62 3.65 14.12
N GLN A 47 -13.37 2.99 12.99
CA GLN A 47 -12.28 2.02 12.85
C GLN A 47 -10.92 2.61 13.24
N GLY A 48 -10.70 3.92 13.00
CA GLY A 48 -9.50 4.62 13.44
C GLY A 48 -9.34 4.65 14.96
N ALA A 49 -10.42 4.92 15.71
CA ALA A 49 -10.38 4.92 17.18
C ALA A 49 -10.15 3.52 17.76
N ARG A 50 -10.64 2.48 17.08
CA ARG A 50 -10.43 1.07 17.45
C ARG A 50 -9.00 0.62 17.22
N LEU A 51 -8.45 0.94 16.05
CA LEU A 51 -7.04 0.70 15.73
C LEU A 51 -6.13 1.49 16.67
N GLN A 52 -6.46 2.75 16.96
CA GLN A 52 -5.69 3.56 17.89
C GLN A 52 -5.71 3.01 19.31
N LYS A 53 -6.85 2.54 19.83
CA LYS A 53 -6.90 1.84 21.13
C LYS A 53 -6.03 0.58 21.14
N LEU A 54 -6.06 -0.20 20.06
CA LEU A 54 -5.21 -1.39 19.92
C LEU A 54 -3.72 -1.01 19.85
N TYR A 55 -3.35 -0.05 19.00
CA TYR A 55 -1.98 0.45 18.90
C TYR A 55 -1.48 1.02 20.22
N THR A 56 -2.27 1.84 20.92
CA THR A 56 -1.91 2.37 22.25
C THR A 56 -1.80 1.26 23.31
N SER A 57 -2.61 0.20 23.20
CA SER A 57 -2.51 -0.99 24.07
C SER A 57 -1.31 -1.86 23.74
N TRP A 58 -0.77 -1.78 22.52
CA TRP A 58 0.43 -2.49 22.09
C TRP A 58 1.70 -1.71 22.41
N GLU A 59 1.67 -0.41 22.18
CA GLU A 59 2.79 0.52 22.34
C GLU A 59 3.22 0.71 23.78
N ASN A 60 2.26 0.69 24.72
CA ASN A 60 2.55 0.82 26.16
C ASN A 60 2.69 -0.53 26.86
N ASN A 61 2.65 -1.64 26.11
CA ASN A 61 2.72 -2.97 26.68
C ASN A 61 4.12 -3.57 26.46
N PRO A 62 4.95 -3.64 27.52
CA PRO A 62 6.33 -4.12 27.40
C PRO A 62 6.43 -5.60 27.02
N ASP A 63 5.32 -6.35 27.07
CA ASP A 63 5.23 -7.75 26.65
C ASP A 63 5.03 -7.92 25.13
N ILE A 64 4.90 -6.83 24.36
CA ILE A 64 4.62 -6.86 22.90
C ILE A 64 5.88 -6.44 22.11
N GLY A 65 6.59 -7.44 21.55
CA GLY A 65 7.84 -7.25 20.79
C GLY A 65 7.68 -6.90 19.30
N PHE A 66 6.58 -7.34 18.67
CA PHE A 66 6.23 -6.97 17.29
C PHE A 66 4.71 -7.09 17.09
N VAL A 67 4.18 -6.40 16.08
CA VAL A 67 2.76 -6.40 15.73
C VAL A 67 2.59 -6.95 14.32
N ALA A 68 2.06 -8.17 14.21
CA ALA A 68 1.64 -8.75 12.95
C ALA A 68 0.18 -8.39 12.67
N MET A 69 -0.06 -7.57 11.64
CA MET A 69 -1.42 -7.15 11.27
C MET A 69 -2.09 -8.17 10.38
N LYS A 70 -3.37 -8.45 10.67
CA LYS A 70 -4.13 -9.52 10.06
C LYS A 70 -5.46 -9.11 9.40
N GLY A 71 -5.44 -8.75 8.11
CA GLY A 71 -6.62 -8.59 7.24
C GLY A 71 -7.39 -9.89 6.97
N SER A 72 -8.68 -9.81 6.63
CA SER A 72 -9.44 -11.03 6.30
C SER A 72 -9.08 -11.53 4.88
N GLY A 73 -7.94 -12.23 4.77
CA GLY A 73 -7.58 -13.05 3.61
C GLY A 73 -6.45 -12.54 2.71
N ARG A 74 -5.85 -11.35 2.93
CA ARG A 74 -4.76 -10.81 2.09
C ARG A 74 -3.87 -9.83 2.86
N ALA A 75 -2.62 -10.22 3.16
CA ALA A 75 -1.39 -9.40 3.04
C ALA A 75 -0.13 -10.12 3.61
N PHE A 76 1.01 -9.89 2.96
CA PHE A 76 2.40 -10.18 3.36
C PHE A 76 2.81 -11.62 3.75
N CYS A 77 2.70 -12.49 2.76
CA CYS A 77 3.78 -13.38 2.30
C CYS A 77 3.49 -13.57 0.80
N ALA A 78 4.47 -13.54 -0.10
CA ALA A 78 4.14 -13.68 -1.53
C ALA A 78 3.78 -15.15 -1.84
N GLY A 79 2.51 -15.49 -1.62
CA GLY A 79 1.82 -16.66 -2.14
C GLY A 79 1.49 -16.47 -3.61
N GLY A 80 1.30 -17.58 -4.35
CA GLY A 80 0.93 -17.54 -5.77
C GLY A 80 -0.39 -16.82 -6.10
N ASP A 81 -1.19 -16.48 -5.08
CA ASP A 81 -2.51 -15.84 -5.18
C ASP A 81 -2.54 -14.37 -4.70
N ILE A 82 -1.40 -13.79 -4.32
CA ILE A 82 -1.34 -12.39 -3.92
C ILE A 82 -1.54 -11.45 -5.12
N VAL A 83 -2.29 -10.38 -4.89
CA VAL A 83 -2.52 -9.31 -5.86
C VAL A 83 -2.26 -7.98 -5.18
N PHE A 84 -1.23 -7.27 -5.63
CA PHE A 84 -0.92 -5.90 -5.24
C PHE A 84 -1.57 -4.92 -6.22
N ALA A 85 -2.12 -3.81 -5.72
CA ALA A 85 -2.58 -2.68 -6.53
C ALA A 85 -2.72 -1.43 -5.66
N THR A 86 -2.57 -0.27 -6.29
CA THR A 86 -2.87 1.07 -5.74
C THR A 86 -3.98 1.72 -6.56
N PRO A 87 -5.25 1.32 -6.36
CA PRO A 87 -6.38 1.78 -7.16
C PRO A 87 -6.98 3.11 -6.67
N GLU A 88 -6.25 3.90 -5.88
CA GLU A 88 -6.77 5.09 -5.20
C GLU A 88 -7.28 6.15 -6.19
N THR A 89 -6.61 6.33 -7.32
CA THR A 89 -7.05 7.28 -8.38
C THR A 89 -8.42 6.92 -8.95
N LEU A 90 -8.79 5.63 -8.91
CA LEU A 90 -10.07 5.13 -9.38
C LEU A 90 -11.21 5.41 -8.40
N ILE A 91 -10.92 5.74 -7.14
CA ILE A 91 -11.89 6.19 -6.14
C ILE A 91 -11.79 7.69 -5.85
N GLY A 92 -11.08 8.47 -6.68
CA GLY A 92 -10.94 9.91 -6.45
C GLY A 92 -9.97 10.27 -5.31
N PHE A 93 -8.99 9.40 -5.06
CA PHE A 93 -7.98 9.57 -4.02
C PHE A 93 -6.57 9.45 -4.59
N HIS A 94 -5.54 9.66 -3.76
CA HIS A 94 -4.14 9.49 -4.14
C HIS A 94 -3.57 8.22 -3.50
N PRO A 95 -2.53 7.59 -4.08
CA PRO A 95 -1.78 6.55 -3.38
C PRO A 95 -1.25 7.07 -2.04
N ASP A 96 -1.58 6.39 -0.95
CA ASP A 96 -1.34 6.81 0.43
C ASP A 96 -0.54 5.77 1.24
N ALA A 97 -0.43 5.96 2.55
CA ALA A 97 0.24 5.06 3.49
C ALA A 97 1.71 4.70 3.13
N GLY A 98 2.45 5.66 2.58
CA GLY A 98 3.82 5.54 2.12
C GLY A 98 3.95 5.04 0.68
N ALA A 99 2.85 4.89 -0.07
CA ALA A 99 2.88 4.45 -1.45
C ALA A 99 3.74 5.34 -2.34
N SER A 100 3.70 6.65 -2.14
CA SER A 100 4.56 7.55 -2.91
C SER A 100 6.05 7.30 -2.68
N PHE A 101 6.44 6.79 -1.50
CA PHE A 101 7.81 6.40 -1.21
C PHE A 101 8.17 5.09 -1.90
N PHE A 102 7.47 3.98 -1.63
CA PHE A 102 7.92 2.70 -2.17
C PHE A 102 7.72 2.61 -3.70
N LEU A 103 6.67 3.24 -4.26
CA LEU A 103 6.44 3.25 -5.70
C LEU A 103 7.56 4.01 -6.42
N SER A 104 8.08 5.10 -5.84
CA SER A 104 9.14 5.87 -6.46
C SER A 104 10.50 5.17 -6.52
N HIS A 105 10.68 4.11 -5.72
CA HIS A 105 11.89 3.30 -5.69
C HIS A 105 11.80 2.08 -6.61
N LEU A 106 10.68 1.88 -7.30
CA LEU A 106 10.53 0.82 -8.29
C LEU A 106 11.34 1.11 -9.56
N PRO A 107 11.71 0.08 -10.34
CA PRO A 107 12.47 0.25 -11.57
C PRO A 107 11.81 1.23 -12.55
N GLY A 108 12.61 2.16 -13.07
CA GLY A 108 12.19 3.12 -14.09
C GLY A 108 10.99 3.97 -13.66
N HIS A 109 9.92 3.89 -14.43
CA HIS A 109 8.65 4.60 -14.20
C HIS A 109 7.49 3.66 -13.81
N LEU A 110 7.81 2.43 -13.36
CA LEU A 110 6.81 1.46 -12.94
C LEU A 110 5.92 1.98 -11.80
N GLY A 111 6.50 2.74 -10.87
CA GLY A 111 5.77 3.38 -9.77
C GLY A 111 4.64 4.29 -10.23
N GLU A 112 4.90 5.17 -11.20
CA GLU A 112 3.91 6.08 -11.78
C GLU A 112 2.83 5.31 -12.52
N TYR A 113 3.23 4.29 -13.28
CA TYR A 113 2.27 3.43 -13.95
C TYR A 113 1.31 2.78 -12.95
N LEU A 114 1.82 2.18 -11.87
CA LEU A 114 0.99 1.54 -10.85
C LEU A 114 0.11 2.54 -10.11
N GLY A 115 0.68 3.67 -9.68
CA GLY A 115 -0.03 4.72 -8.96
C GLY A 115 -1.14 5.38 -9.77
N LEU A 116 -0.93 5.62 -11.07
CA LEU A 116 -1.92 6.27 -11.92
C LEU A 116 -3.02 5.33 -12.40
N THR A 117 -2.66 4.09 -12.75
CA THR A 117 -3.58 3.16 -13.41
C THR A 117 -4.29 2.21 -12.46
N GLY A 118 -3.76 2.05 -11.23
CA GLY A 118 -4.22 1.02 -10.30
C GLY A 118 -4.03 -0.40 -10.83
N GLN A 119 -3.08 -0.61 -11.76
CA GLN A 119 -2.81 -1.91 -12.32
C GLN A 119 -2.40 -2.90 -11.22
N LYS A 120 -2.88 -4.12 -11.38
CA LYS A 120 -2.61 -5.22 -10.47
C LYS A 120 -1.29 -5.90 -10.84
N LEU A 121 -0.50 -6.23 -9.83
CA LEU A 121 0.66 -7.10 -9.92
C LEU A 121 0.40 -8.40 -9.15
N ASN A 122 0.82 -9.52 -9.74
CA ASN A 122 0.81 -10.81 -9.05
C ASN A 122 2.08 -11.01 -8.20
N GLY A 123 2.14 -12.12 -7.44
CA GLY A 123 3.29 -12.41 -6.57
C GLY A 123 4.63 -12.52 -7.29
N ALA A 124 4.67 -13.08 -8.51
CA ALA A 124 5.90 -13.18 -9.30
C ALA A 124 6.39 -11.78 -9.74
N GLU A 125 5.48 -10.93 -10.19
CA GLU A 125 5.79 -9.55 -10.56
C GLU A 125 6.28 -8.73 -9.37
N MET A 126 5.67 -8.92 -8.19
CA MET A 126 6.10 -8.24 -6.95
C MET A 126 7.54 -8.59 -6.58
N ILE A 127 7.96 -9.85 -6.72
CA ILE A 127 9.36 -10.23 -6.51
C ILE A 127 10.26 -9.58 -7.54
N SER A 128 9.89 -9.68 -8.83
CA SER A 128 10.72 -9.18 -9.92
C SER A 128 10.92 -7.66 -9.90
N CYS A 129 9.98 -6.89 -9.35
CA CYS A 129 10.12 -5.43 -9.20
C CYS A 129 10.60 -4.97 -7.81
N GLY A 130 10.83 -5.88 -6.87
CA GLY A 130 11.34 -5.55 -5.52
C GLY A 130 10.27 -5.11 -4.51
N LEU A 131 8.98 -5.27 -4.80
CA LEU A 131 7.89 -5.08 -3.83
C LEU A 131 7.76 -6.23 -2.83
N ALA A 132 8.27 -7.41 -3.18
CA ALA A 132 8.37 -8.56 -2.30
C ALA A 132 9.82 -9.06 -2.25
N THR A 133 10.23 -9.61 -1.11
CA THR A 133 11.59 -10.16 -0.92
C THR A 133 11.65 -11.66 -1.15
N HIS A 134 10.59 -12.39 -0.77
CA HIS A 134 10.52 -13.85 -0.85
C HIS A 134 9.14 -14.28 -1.37
N PHE A 135 9.13 -15.34 -2.17
CA PHE A 135 7.91 -15.95 -2.70
C PHE A 135 7.87 -17.43 -2.36
N ALA A 136 6.73 -17.91 -1.89
CA ALA A 136 6.53 -19.31 -1.55
C ALA A 136 5.10 -19.70 -1.86
N HIS A 137 4.89 -20.90 -2.40
CA HIS A 137 3.54 -21.41 -2.62
C HIS A 137 2.73 -21.45 -1.31
N SER A 138 1.42 -21.17 -1.38
CA SER A 138 0.55 -21.06 -0.20
C SER A 138 0.54 -22.33 0.68
N SER A 139 0.78 -23.50 0.07
CA SER A 139 0.92 -24.78 0.78
C SER A 139 2.12 -24.85 1.74
N LYS A 140 3.13 -23.99 1.56
CA LYS A 140 4.32 -23.92 2.43
C LYS A 140 4.15 -22.94 3.60
N LEU A 141 3.11 -22.11 3.61
CA LEU A 141 2.95 -21.05 4.63
C LEU A 141 2.92 -21.61 6.06
N ALA A 142 2.20 -22.71 6.29
CA ALA A 142 2.15 -23.35 7.61
C ALA A 142 3.53 -23.85 8.06
N LEU A 143 4.35 -24.36 7.13
CA LEU A 143 5.71 -24.80 7.43
C LEU A 143 6.64 -23.63 7.73
N ILE A 144 6.52 -22.52 6.97
CA ILE A 144 7.27 -21.29 7.20
C ILE A 144 6.93 -20.74 8.60
N GLU A 145 5.64 -20.65 8.93
CA GLU A 145 5.18 -20.21 10.26
C GLU A 145 5.76 -21.09 11.37
N GLU A 146 5.69 -22.41 11.22
CA GLU A 146 6.25 -23.35 12.19
C GLU A 146 7.77 -23.20 12.36
N GLN A 147 8.52 -23.03 11.27
CA GLN A 147 9.97 -22.85 11.36
C GLN A 147 10.35 -21.51 11.99
N LEU A 148 9.73 -20.42 11.55
CA LEU A 148 9.98 -19.10 12.13
C LEU A 148 9.65 -19.09 13.63
N GLY A 149 8.59 -19.79 14.05
CA GLY A 149 8.23 -19.93 15.46
C GLY A 149 9.20 -20.76 16.32
N LYS A 150 10.11 -21.51 15.70
CA LYS A 150 11.17 -22.27 16.40
C LYS A 150 12.49 -21.50 16.50
N LEU A 151 12.65 -20.43 15.74
CA LEU A 151 13.85 -19.61 15.80
C LEU A 151 13.84 -18.79 17.11
N ASP A 152 14.90 -18.93 17.91
CA ASP A 152 15.13 -18.11 19.10
C ASP A 152 16.24 -17.09 18.79
N THR A 153 15.93 -16.13 17.91
CA THR A 153 16.87 -15.12 17.44
C THR A 153 16.13 -13.87 16.95
N ASP A 154 16.77 -12.73 17.10
CA ASP A 154 16.38 -11.43 16.55
C ASP A 154 17.27 -11.00 15.37
N ASP A 155 18.24 -11.84 14.96
CA ASP A 155 19.15 -11.58 13.85
C ASP A 155 18.40 -11.68 12.50
N PRO A 156 18.30 -10.57 11.73
CA PRO A 156 17.62 -10.56 10.44
C PRO A 156 18.22 -11.56 9.43
N SER A 157 19.53 -11.79 9.47
CA SER A 157 20.21 -12.69 8.54
C SER A 157 19.80 -14.15 8.73
N VAL A 158 19.54 -14.56 9.98
CA VAL A 158 19.09 -15.92 10.30
C VAL A 158 17.64 -16.11 9.86
N ILE A 159 16.80 -15.08 10.03
CA ILE A 159 15.41 -15.09 9.57
C ILE A 159 15.35 -15.16 8.04
N GLU A 160 16.15 -14.34 7.35
CA GLU A 160 16.26 -14.33 5.88
C GLU A 160 16.70 -15.70 5.35
N THR A 161 17.79 -16.25 5.89
CA THR A 161 18.27 -17.60 5.55
C THR A 161 17.19 -18.67 5.78
N SER A 162 16.32 -18.50 6.78
CA SER A 162 15.21 -19.42 7.03
C SER A 162 14.10 -19.29 5.98
N LEU A 163 13.78 -18.08 5.54
CA LEU A 163 12.78 -17.82 4.51
C LEU A 163 13.25 -18.31 3.13
N GLU A 164 14.52 -18.14 2.80
CA GLU A 164 15.13 -18.60 1.55
C GLU A 164 14.92 -20.11 1.33
N LYS A 165 15.01 -20.93 2.39
CA LYS A 165 14.81 -22.39 2.31
C LYS A 165 13.45 -22.81 1.78
N TYR A 166 12.43 -21.98 1.99
CA TYR A 166 11.06 -22.25 1.56
C TYR A 166 10.67 -21.49 0.31
N SER A 167 11.54 -20.58 -0.14
CA SER A 167 11.27 -19.73 -1.27
C SER A 167 11.32 -20.51 -2.58
N ASP A 168 10.37 -20.22 -3.46
CA ASP A 168 10.28 -20.76 -4.81
C ASP A 168 10.85 -19.75 -5.80
N LEU A 169 11.47 -20.27 -6.86
CA LEU A 169 11.82 -19.46 -8.01
C LEU A 169 10.52 -19.00 -8.70
N VAL A 170 10.50 -17.73 -9.10
CA VAL A 170 9.37 -17.15 -9.83
C VAL A 170 9.71 -17.05 -11.31
N HIS A 171 8.69 -17.25 -12.15
CA HIS A 171 8.75 -17.00 -13.58
C HIS A 171 7.67 -15.99 -13.94
N LEU A 172 8.06 -14.95 -14.69
CA LEU A 172 7.11 -13.96 -15.18
C LEU A 172 6.31 -14.54 -16.33
N ASP A 173 5.01 -14.24 -16.33
CA ASP A 173 4.15 -14.53 -17.47
C ASP A 173 4.56 -13.66 -18.67
N ASN A 174 4.44 -14.20 -19.89
CA ASN A 174 4.78 -13.49 -21.14
C ASN A 174 4.01 -12.17 -21.32
N ILE A 175 2.87 -12.00 -20.63
CA ILE A 175 2.04 -10.81 -20.69
C ILE A 175 2.35 -9.79 -19.58
N SER A 176 3.29 -10.10 -18.68
CA SER A 176 3.67 -9.24 -17.56
C SER A 176 4.07 -7.85 -18.04
N VAL A 177 3.69 -6.83 -17.27
CA VAL A 177 4.08 -5.45 -17.54
C VAL A 177 5.59 -5.25 -17.43
N LEU A 178 6.30 -6.11 -16.69
CA LEU A 178 7.76 -6.02 -16.54
C LEU A 178 8.51 -6.33 -17.84
N HIS A 179 7.90 -7.05 -18.79
CA HIS A 179 8.45 -7.21 -20.14
C HIS A 179 8.29 -5.96 -21.01
N ARG A 180 7.60 -4.92 -20.51
CA ARG A 180 7.24 -3.70 -21.25
C ARG A 180 7.91 -2.45 -20.66
N ILE A 181 8.93 -2.62 -19.81
CA ILE A 181 9.60 -1.51 -19.11
C ILE A 181 10.10 -0.44 -20.06
N GLU A 182 10.63 -0.79 -21.24
CA GLU A 182 11.10 0.22 -22.21
C GLU A 182 9.98 1.14 -22.71
N ILE A 183 8.81 0.59 -23.05
CA ILE A 183 7.64 1.36 -23.50
C ILE A 183 7.05 2.14 -22.32
N LEU A 184 7.02 1.51 -21.14
CA LEU A 184 6.53 2.12 -19.91
C LEU A 184 7.37 3.34 -19.55
N ASP A 185 8.70 3.21 -19.50
CA ASP A 185 9.62 4.31 -19.21
C ASP A 185 9.50 5.42 -20.25
N LYS A 186 9.37 5.07 -21.52
CA LYS A 186 9.15 6.04 -22.59
C LYS A 186 7.87 6.86 -22.38
N CYS A 187 6.77 6.23 -21.95
CA CYS A 187 5.47 6.89 -21.83
C CYS A 187 5.25 7.57 -20.48
N PHE A 188 5.74 6.99 -19.38
CA PHE A 188 5.50 7.45 -18.01
C PHE A 188 6.60 8.35 -17.44
N SER A 189 7.63 8.67 -18.25
CA SER A 189 8.70 9.60 -17.88
C SER A 189 8.35 11.08 -18.00
N HIS A 190 7.18 11.39 -18.57
CA HIS A 190 6.74 12.78 -18.69
C HIS A 190 6.24 13.37 -17.36
N ASP A 191 6.42 14.69 -17.23
CA ASP A 191 6.12 15.43 -16.01
C ASP A 191 4.60 15.57 -15.79
N THR A 192 3.83 15.72 -16.87
CA THR A 192 2.37 15.89 -16.80
C THR A 192 1.60 14.65 -17.23
N VAL A 193 0.37 14.49 -16.72
CA VAL A 193 -0.49 13.36 -17.09
C VAL A 193 -0.94 13.47 -18.55
N GLU A 194 -1.15 14.69 -19.03
CA GLU A 194 -1.48 15.00 -20.42
C GLU A 194 -0.39 14.48 -21.37
N GLU A 195 0.88 14.79 -21.10
CA GLU A 195 1.99 14.28 -21.91
C GLU A 195 2.12 12.76 -21.86
N ILE A 196 1.84 12.13 -20.70
CA ILE A 196 1.79 10.65 -20.59
C ILE A 196 0.69 10.07 -21.50
N ILE A 197 -0.50 10.68 -21.49
CA ILE A 197 -1.62 10.27 -22.34
C ILE A 197 -1.26 10.44 -23.82
N ASP A 198 -0.70 11.58 -24.21
CA ASP A 198 -0.28 11.85 -25.58
C ASP A 198 0.78 10.84 -26.06
N ALA A 199 1.75 10.49 -25.20
CA ALA A 199 2.77 9.49 -25.50
C ALA A 199 2.15 8.10 -25.70
N LEU A 200 1.21 7.70 -24.84
CA LEU A 200 0.48 6.43 -24.96
C LEU A 200 -0.42 6.39 -26.20
N GLU A 201 -1.10 7.48 -26.55
CA GLU A 201 -1.92 7.56 -27.77
C GLU A 201 -1.06 7.49 -29.03
N SER A 202 0.11 8.12 -29.02
CA SER A 202 1.10 8.02 -30.10
C SER A 202 1.61 6.58 -30.27
N GLU A 203 1.92 5.90 -29.16
CA GLU A 203 2.42 4.53 -29.18
C GLU A 203 1.34 3.54 -29.63
N ALA A 204 0.12 3.68 -29.10
CA ALA A 204 -1.04 2.89 -29.50
C ALA A 204 -1.34 3.03 -31.00
N SER A 205 -1.24 4.24 -31.55
CA SER A 205 -1.47 4.50 -32.98
C SER A 205 -0.42 3.86 -33.89
N LYS A 206 0.82 3.70 -33.41
CA LYS A 206 1.93 3.11 -34.17
C LYS A 206 1.92 1.58 -34.15
N THR A 207 1.62 1.00 -32.99
CA THR A 207 1.81 -0.44 -32.75
C THR A 207 0.50 -1.22 -32.69
N ASN A 208 -0.63 -0.53 -32.51
CA ASN A 208 -1.93 -1.11 -32.17
C ASN A 208 -1.85 -2.05 -30.94
N ASP A 209 -0.97 -1.73 -30.00
CA ASP A 209 -0.75 -2.55 -28.80
C ASP A 209 -1.94 -2.46 -27.84
N ALA A 210 -2.52 -3.62 -27.54
CA ALA A 210 -3.63 -3.77 -26.62
C ALA A 210 -3.30 -3.26 -25.20
N TRP A 211 -2.03 -3.33 -24.77
CA TRP A 211 -1.61 -2.82 -23.47
C TRP A 211 -1.75 -1.29 -23.40
N CYS A 212 -1.29 -0.56 -24.42
CA CYS A 212 -1.41 0.91 -24.48
C CYS A 212 -2.89 1.33 -24.48
N ILE A 213 -3.72 0.67 -25.29
CA ILE A 213 -5.17 0.94 -25.37
C ILE A 213 -5.85 0.68 -24.01
N SER A 214 -5.50 -0.43 -23.35
CA SER A 214 -6.07 -0.76 -22.04
C SER A 214 -5.64 0.22 -20.95
N THR A 215 -4.40 0.71 -21.01
CA THR A 215 -3.84 1.68 -20.07
C THR A 215 -4.50 3.04 -20.23
N LEU A 216 -4.67 3.52 -21.46
CA LEU A 216 -5.42 4.73 -21.77
C LEU A 216 -6.86 4.69 -21.24
N ARG A 217 -7.53 3.55 -21.39
CA ARG A 217 -8.89 3.38 -20.84
C ARG A 217 -8.89 3.51 -19.31
N ARG A 218 -7.93 2.92 -18.59
CA ARG A 218 -7.83 3.04 -17.13
C ARG A 218 -7.60 4.48 -16.68
N LEU A 219 -6.72 5.21 -17.36
CA LEU A 219 -6.48 6.62 -17.07
C LEU A 219 -7.76 7.44 -17.28
N LYS A 220 -8.53 7.17 -18.34
CA LYS A 220 -9.82 7.84 -18.61
C LYS A 220 -10.93 7.49 -17.59
N GLU A 221 -10.82 6.37 -16.89
CA GLU A 221 -11.77 5.96 -15.82
C GLU A 221 -11.43 6.58 -14.45
N ALA A 222 -10.19 7.05 -14.24
CA ALA A 222 -9.74 7.64 -12.99
C ALA A 222 -10.21 9.09 -12.82
N SER A 223 -10.19 9.59 -11.58
CA SER A 223 -10.44 11.02 -11.31
C SER A 223 -9.35 11.88 -11.95
N PRO A 224 -9.70 12.89 -12.77
CA PRO A 224 -8.71 13.79 -13.36
C PRO A 224 -7.87 14.51 -12.31
N LEU A 225 -8.50 14.93 -11.20
CA LEU A 225 -7.80 15.56 -10.09
C LEU A 225 -6.87 14.58 -9.38
N GLY A 226 -7.35 13.36 -9.08
CA GLY A 226 -6.55 12.30 -8.47
C GLY A 226 -5.32 11.93 -9.30
N LEU A 227 -5.42 11.96 -10.64
CA LEU A 227 -4.29 11.73 -11.53
C LEU A 227 -3.23 12.84 -11.46
N LYS A 228 -3.62 14.10 -11.24
CA LYS A 228 -2.69 15.23 -11.23
C LYS A 228 -1.96 15.45 -9.91
N ILE A 229 -2.48 14.91 -8.80
CA ILE A 229 -1.84 15.04 -7.49
C ILE A 229 -0.71 14.00 -7.39
N ARG A 230 0.44 14.32 -8.01
CA ARG A 230 1.63 13.46 -8.11
C ARG A 230 2.83 14.20 -7.53
N GLU A 231 3.47 13.62 -6.54
CA GLU A 231 4.84 13.95 -6.11
C GLU A 231 5.42 12.78 -5.32
N GLY A 232 6.75 12.72 -5.16
CA GLY A 232 7.38 11.82 -4.17
C GLY A 232 8.77 11.28 -4.50
N ARG A 233 9.25 11.39 -5.76
CA ARG A 233 10.47 10.66 -6.17
C ARG A 233 11.73 10.90 -5.34
N PHE A 234 11.84 12.06 -4.71
CA PHE A 234 13.07 12.48 -4.02
C PHE A 234 12.88 12.73 -2.52
N GLN A 235 11.79 12.21 -1.93
CA GLN A 235 11.45 12.42 -0.52
C GLN A 235 11.79 11.19 0.33
N SER A 236 12.13 11.42 1.60
CA SER A 236 12.23 10.34 2.57
C SER A 236 10.84 9.78 2.91
N LEU A 237 10.78 8.58 3.50
CA LEU A 237 9.52 8.00 3.95
C LEU A 237 8.75 8.95 4.88
N ASP A 238 9.43 9.65 5.77
CA ASP A 238 8.81 10.62 6.69
C ASP A 238 8.16 11.78 5.96
N GLN A 239 8.88 12.34 4.98
CA GLN A 239 8.37 13.43 4.16
C GLN A 239 7.16 12.97 3.33
N CYS A 240 7.22 11.76 2.77
CA CYS A 240 6.09 11.16 2.07
C CYS A 240 4.88 10.97 2.99
N LEU A 241 5.06 10.40 4.18
CA LEU A 241 3.95 10.17 5.13
C LEU A 241 3.30 11.48 5.59
N ILE A 242 4.10 12.50 5.90
CA ILE A 242 3.58 13.82 6.31
C ILE A 242 2.77 14.45 5.17
N ARG A 243 3.31 14.39 3.94
CA ARG A 243 2.66 14.95 2.76
C ARG A 243 1.38 14.20 2.41
N GLU A 244 1.40 12.87 2.41
CA GLU A 244 0.24 12.03 2.13
C GLU A 244 -0.85 12.21 3.19
N TYR A 245 -0.49 12.34 4.47
CA TYR A 245 -1.45 12.64 5.53
C TYR A 245 -2.20 13.94 5.26
N ARG A 246 -1.46 15.00 4.88
CA ARG A 246 -2.05 16.28 4.50
C ARG A 246 -2.96 16.15 3.28
N MET A 247 -2.48 15.51 2.22
CA MET A 247 -3.26 15.26 1.01
C MET A 247 -4.53 14.46 1.30
N SER A 248 -4.45 13.49 2.22
CA SER A 248 -5.58 12.66 2.64
C SER A 248 -6.64 13.50 3.34
N LEU A 249 -6.25 14.33 4.31
CA LEU A 249 -7.17 15.22 5.01
C LEU A 249 -7.81 16.25 4.09
N GLN A 250 -7.02 16.84 3.18
CA GLN A 250 -7.56 17.76 2.18
C GLN A 250 -8.56 17.05 1.25
N GLY A 251 -8.25 15.83 0.80
CA GLY A 251 -9.11 15.04 -0.08
C GLY A 251 -10.43 14.60 0.55
N ILE A 252 -10.46 14.31 1.86
CA ILE A 252 -11.70 13.93 2.57
C ILE A 252 -12.51 15.14 3.05
N SER A 253 -11.91 16.34 3.11
CA SER A 253 -12.56 17.57 3.59
C SER A 253 -13.73 18.03 2.71
N ASN A 254 -13.79 17.57 1.46
CA ASN A 254 -14.73 18.00 0.43
C ASN A 254 -14.67 19.51 0.08
N GLN A 255 -13.59 20.21 0.45
CA GLN A 255 -13.45 21.64 0.15
C GLN A 255 -13.11 21.90 -1.33
N ILE A 256 -12.28 21.04 -1.93
CA ILE A 256 -11.82 21.19 -3.32
C ILE A 256 -12.69 20.37 -4.27
N SER A 257 -12.86 19.09 -3.96
CA SER A 257 -13.57 18.13 -4.78
C SER A 257 -14.30 17.12 -3.90
N ARG A 258 -15.35 16.53 -4.45
CA ARG A 258 -16.09 15.41 -3.86
C ARG A 258 -15.74 14.08 -4.51
N ASP A 259 -14.69 14.04 -5.34
CA ASP A 259 -14.29 12.85 -6.09
C ASP A 259 -14.05 11.66 -5.16
N PHE A 260 -13.46 11.84 -3.98
CA PHE A 260 -13.32 10.74 -3.03
C PHE A 260 -14.69 10.11 -2.65
N CYS A 261 -15.65 10.94 -2.24
CA CYS A 261 -16.98 10.47 -1.89
C CYS A 261 -17.70 9.83 -3.09
N GLU A 262 -17.57 10.42 -4.28
CA GLU A 262 -18.19 9.93 -5.51
C GLU A 262 -17.58 8.61 -5.98
N GLY A 263 -16.26 8.46 -5.89
CA GLY A 263 -15.55 7.25 -6.22
C GLY A 263 -15.88 6.10 -5.27
N VAL A 264 -15.96 6.39 -3.96
CA VAL A 264 -16.46 5.44 -2.96
C VAL A 264 -17.90 5.04 -3.25
N ARG A 265 -18.78 6.01 -3.57
CA ARG A 265 -20.16 5.74 -3.96
C ARG A 265 -20.20 4.78 -5.16
N ALA A 266 -19.54 5.14 -6.25
CA ALA A 266 -19.58 4.41 -7.52
C ALA A 266 -18.98 2.99 -7.42
N ARG A 267 -17.93 2.79 -6.61
CA ARG A 267 -17.21 1.50 -6.55
C ARG A 267 -17.59 0.60 -5.38
N MET A 268 -17.96 1.18 -4.23
CA MET A 268 -18.16 0.42 -3.00
C MET A 268 -19.62 0.40 -2.54
N VAL A 269 -20.34 1.52 -2.70
CA VAL A 269 -21.73 1.66 -2.22
C VAL A 269 -22.71 1.17 -3.29
N ASP A 270 -22.83 1.92 -4.38
CA ASP A 270 -23.81 1.66 -5.45
C ASP A 270 -23.27 0.62 -6.46
N LYS A 271 -21.94 0.52 -6.57
CA LYS A 271 -21.24 -0.44 -7.45
C LYS A 271 -21.65 -0.32 -8.92
N ASP A 272 -22.00 0.89 -9.36
CA ASP A 272 -22.33 1.19 -10.76
C ASP A 272 -21.08 1.33 -11.64
N LEU A 273 -19.90 1.48 -11.03
CA LEU A 273 -18.62 1.71 -11.71
C LEU A 273 -18.64 2.95 -12.63
N ALA A 274 -19.54 3.91 -12.36
CA ALA A 274 -19.77 5.09 -13.17
C ALA A 274 -19.67 6.39 -12.32
N PRO A 275 -18.48 6.70 -11.79
CA PRO A 275 -18.27 7.91 -11.01
C PRO A 275 -18.44 9.17 -11.86
N LYS A 276 -19.08 10.17 -11.28
CA LYS A 276 -19.31 11.49 -11.87
C LYS A 276 -18.27 12.48 -11.33
N TRP A 277 -17.06 12.38 -11.85
CA TRP A 277 -15.94 13.22 -11.42
C TRP A 277 -16.23 14.71 -11.58
N ASN A 278 -15.71 15.49 -10.63
CA ASN A 278 -15.69 16.94 -10.69
C ASN A 278 -14.34 17.43 -10.14
N PRO A 279 -13.41 17.85 -11.03
CA PRO A 279 -13.62 18.24 -12.43
C PRO A 279 -13.77 17.04 -13.40
N LEU A 280 -14.40 17.27 -14.56
CA LEU A 280 -14.75 16.20 -15.52
C LEU A 280 -13.60 15.79 -16.43
N SER A 281 -12.58 16.63 -16.60
CA SER A 281 -11.45 16.39 -17.48
C SER A 281 -10.16 16.99 -16.92
N LEU A 282 -9.01 16.57 -17.48
CA LEU A 282 -7.70 17.04 -17.01
C LEU A 282 -7.53 18.55 -17.22
N GLU A 283 -8.07 19.10 -18.30
CA GLU A 283 -7.98 20.53 -18.64
C GLU A 283 -8.74 21.42 -17.64
N GLN A 284 -9.75 20.86 -16.98
CA GLN A 284 -10.54 21.54 -15.95
C GLN A 284 -9.87 21.51 -14.57
N VAL A 285 -8.84 20.69 -14.38
CA VAL A 285 -8.06 20.67 -13.13
C VAL A 285 -7.12 21.87 -13.13
N SER A 286 -7.42 22.88 -12.31
CA SER A 286 -6.53 24.04 -12.16
C SER A 286 -5.32 23.71 -11.29
N LYS A 287 -4.25 24.50 -11.45
CA LYS A 287 -3.05 24.40 -10.62
C LYS A 287 -3.37 24.60 -9.14
N ASP A 288 -4.22 25.59 -8.83
CA ASP A 288 -4.64 25.90 -7.46
C ASP A 288 -5.37 24.73 -6.78
N MET A 289 -6.16 23.94 -7.53
CA MET A 289 -6.80 22.73 -7.00
C MET A 289 -5.76 21.71 -6.56
N VAL A 290 -4.71 21.51 -7.35
CA VAL A 290 -3.62 20.58 -7.02
C VAL A 290 -2.79 21.12 -5.86
N GLU A 291 -2.39 22.39 -5.89
CA GLU A 291 -1.59 23.04 -4.83
C GLU A 291 -2.30 23.05 -3.47
N HIS A 292 -3.64 23.12 -3.46
CA HIS A 292 -4.41 23.06 -2.21
C HIS A 292 -4.25 21.71 -1.48
N TYR A 293 -4.11 20.59 -2.20
CA TYR A 293 -3.85 19.28 -1.56
C TYR A 293 -2.54 19.26 -0.77
N PHE A 294 -1.57 20.10 -1.14
CA PHE A 294 -0.27 20.21 -0.48
C PHE A 294 -0.23 21.34 0.56
N SER A 295 -1.29 22.14 0.67
CA SER A 295 -1.35 23.31 1.55
C SER A 295 -1.43 22.92 3.02
N PRO A 296 -0.68 23.61 3.92
CA PRO A 296 -0.64 23.29 5.34
C PRO A 296 -2.03 23.17 5.96
N LEU A 297 -2.17 22.23 6.88
CA LEU A 297 -3.43 22.02 7.58
C LEU A 297 -3.66 23.10 8.66
N SER A 298 -4.89 23.15 9.16
CA SER A 298 -5.30 24.12 10.17
C SER A 298 -4.68 23.83 11.54
N LYS A 299 -4.64 24.82 12.44
CA LYS A 299 -4.18 24.60 13.83
C LYS A 299 -5.03 23.57 14.60
N SER A 300 -6.29 23.39 14.21
CA SER A 300 -7.20 22.39 14.79
C SER A 300 -6.95 20.97 14.26
N GLU A 301 -6.28 20.83 13.12
CA GLU A 301 -5.89 19.56 12.50
C GLU A 301 -4.43 19.69 12.06
N PRO A 302 -3.46 19.68 12.99
CA PRO A 302 -2.07 19.93 12.65
C PRO A 302 -1.50 18.83 11.74
N ASP A 303 -0.41 19.14 11.04
CA ASP A 303 0.35 18.15 10.27
C ASP A 303 0.82 16.97 11.15
N LEU A 304 1.08 15.84 10.50
CA LEU A 304 1.54 14.62 11.16
C LEU A 304 2.90 14.83 11.83
N GLU A 305 2.95 14.69 13.16
CA GLU A 305 4.19 14.67 13.91
C GLU A 305 4.70 13.24 14.12
N LEU A 306 5.76 12.92 13.38
CA LEU A 306 6.48 11.67 13.46
C LEU A 306 7.53 11.77 14.59
N PRO A 307 7.54 10.90 15.63
CA PRO A 307 8.57 10.93 16.68
C PRO A 307 9.90 10.34 16.18
N THR A 308 10.55 11.06 15.27
CA THR A 308 11.83 10.71 14.65
C THR A 308 12.98 10.66 15.65
N GLU A 309 12.91 11.42 16.74
CA GLU A 309 13.91 11.45 17.82
C GLU A 309 13.99 10.15 18.64
N LEU A 310 12.93 9.33 18.62
CA LEU A 310 12.87 8.04 19.32
C LEU A 310 13.28 6.87 18.43
N ARG A 311 13.69 7.12 17.18
CA ARG A 311 14.16 6.08 16.28
C ARG A 311 15.59 5.71 16.64
N GLU A 312 15.82 4.45 16.95
CA GLU A 312 17.17 3.88 16.92
C GLU A 312 17.72 4.03 15.50
N ALA A 313 18.99 4.44 15.39
CA ALA A 313 19.67 4.50 14.10
C ALA A 313 19.67 3.09 13.48
N PHE A 314 19.22 2.97 12.23
CA PHE A 314 19.46 1.78 11.43
C PHE A 314 20.97 1.69 11.17
N THR A 315 21.67 0.81 11.88
CA THR A 315 23.02 0.35 11.54
C THR A 315 22.94 -0.95 10.78
#